data_AF-A0A853JW28-F1
#
_entry.id   AF-A0A853JW28-F1
#
_cell.length_a   1.000
_cell.length_b   1.000
_cell.length_c   1.000
_cell.angle_alpha   90.00
_cell.angle_beta   90.00
_cell.angle_gamma   90.00
#
_symmetry.space_group_name_H-M   'P 1'
#
loop_
_entity.id
_entity.type
_entity.pdbx_description
1 polymer ?
#
loop_
_entity_poly.entity_id
_entity_poly.type
_entity_poly.pdbx_seq_one_letter_code
_entity_poly.pdbx_strand_id
1 'polypeptide(L)'
;MSTLKADMKRNYILDKARDVFIQKGFAAVTMKDIVEACDISRGGLYRYYGSTREIFLALFQRDAKEELERVEVAIWEEMSARDILFSYMKRQKCAFEQERTTLSNAAYEFFLENPDDRVIFQWQFDGISEMLREILEYGVRKGEFVLPDTAAFARHLALFINSMQLSLPLLNFPGPRIEEQFGLLLRPILAS
;
A
#
# COMPACT_ATOMS: atom_id res chain seq x y z
N MET A 1 11.79 -20.81 -17.59
CA MET A 1 12.97 -19.89 -17.60
C MET A 1 12.69 -18.56 -18.31
N SER A 2 11.93 -18.50 -19.41
CA SER A 2 11.63 -17.25 -20.14
C SER A 2 10.65 -16.32 -19.40
N THR A 3 9.68 -16.86 -18.68
CA THR A 3 8.70 -16.12 -17.86
C THR A 3 9.35 -15.39 -16.69
N LEU A 4 10.22 -16.07 -15.93
CA LEU A 4 10.98 -15.48 -14.80
C LEU A 4 11.76 -14.21 -15.20
N LYS A 5 12.42 -14.21 -16.37
CA LYS A 5 13.14 -13.02 -16.86
C LYS A 5 12.19 -11.87 -17.23
N ALA A 6 11.01 -12.20 -17.77
CA ALA A 6 10.00 -11.20 -18.09
C ALA A 6 9.40 -10.58 -16.82
N ASP A 7 9.12 -11.40 -15.80
CA ASP A 7 8.56 -10.94 -14.53
C ASP A 7 9.57 -10.08 -13.75
N MET A 8 10.84 -10.48 -13.71
CA MET A 8 11.91 -9.63 -13.14
C MET A 8 11.98 -8.28 -13.85
N LYS A 9 11.82 -8.25 -15.18
CA LYS A 9 11.85 -6.99 -15.93
C LYS A 9 10.61 -6.14 -15.69
N ARG A 10 9.43 -6.75 -15.55
CA ARG A 10 8.20 -6.05 -15.14
C ARG A 10 8.37 -5.37 -13.79
N ASN A 11 8.87 -6.10 -12.79
CA ASN A 11 9.08 -5.56 -11.46
C ASN A 11 10.10 -4.43 -11.45
N TYR A 12 11.21 -4.59 -12.17
CA TYR A 12 12.21 -3.53 -12.34
C TYR A 12 11.60 -2.24 -12.94
N ILE A 13 10.74 -2.37 -13.97
CA ILE A 13 10.06 -1.21 -14.56
C ILE A 13 9.12 -0.57 -13.55
N LEU A 14 8.35 -1.36 -12.80
CA LEU A 14 7.44 -0.85 -11.77
C LEU A 14 8.21 -0.10 -10.68
N ASP A 15 9.33 -0.64 -10.18
CA ASP A 15 10.15 0.02 -9.16
C ASP A 15 10.65 1.39 -9.64
N LYS A 16 11.18 1.46 -10.87
CA LYS A 16 11.62 2.73 -11.45
C LYS A 16 10.48 3.69 -11.72
N ALA A 17 9.34 3.20 -12.16
CA ALA A 17 8.16 4.03 -12.38
C ALA A 17 7.62 4.60 -11.07
N ARG A 18 7.64 3.83 -9.97
CA ARG A 18 7.22 4.30 -8.64
C ARG A 18 8.01 5.54 -8.23
N ASP A 19 9.33 5.50 -8.34
CA ASP A 19 10.19 6.64 -7.99
C ASP A 19 9.81 7.89 -8.81
N VAL A 20 9.58 7.71 -10.11
CA VAL A 20 9.19 8.79 -11.02
C VAL A 20 7.82 9.37 -10.66
N PHE A 21 6.83 8.53 -10.33
CA PHE A 21 5.50 8.96 -9.90
C PHE A 21 5.53 9.68 -8.55
N ILE A 22 6.32 9.20 -7.58
CA ILE A 22 6.50 9.88 -6.29
C ILE A 22 7.08 11.28 -6.48
N GLN A 23 8.05 11.43 -7.39
CA GLN A 23 8.72 12.71 -7.62
C GLN A 23 7.87 13.71 -8.42
N LYS A 24 7.12 13.25 -9.42
CA LYS A 24 6.45 14.13 -10.39
C LYS A 24 4.93 14.21 -10.23
N GLY A 25 4.31 13.34 -9.45
CA GLY A 25 2.85 13.14 -9.47
C GLY A 25 2.42 12.28 -10.66
N PHE A 26 1.12 11.96 -10.79
CA PHE A 26 0.67 11.13 -11.91
C PHE A 26 0.63 11.90 -13.22
N ALA A 27 -0.01 13.08 -13.21
CA ALA A 27 -0.33 13.83 -14.43
C ALA A 27 0.91 14.29 -15.21
N ALA A 28 2.02 14.56 -14.52
CA ALA A 28 3.25 15.04 -15.15
C ALA A 28 4.15 13.94 -15.71
N VAL A 29 3.85 12.66 -15.46
CA VAL A 29 4.71 11.53 -15.88
C VAL A 29 4.38 11.10 -17.30
N THR A 30 5.44 10.91 -18.09
CA THR A 30 5.36 10.40 -19.46
C THR A 30 6.04 9.04 -19.61
N MET A 31 5.72 8.32 -20.68
CA MET A 31 6.44 7.10 -21.04
C MET A 31 7.94 7.35 -21.27
N LYS A 32 8.32 8.56 -21.69
CA LYS A 32 9.73 8.93 -21.89
C LYS A 32 10.47 9.00 -20.55
N ASP A 33 9.86 9.57 -19.52
CA ASP A 33 10.45 9.64 -18.18
C ASP A 33 10.76 8.23 -17.64
N ILE A 34 9.83 7.29 -17.84
CA ILE A 34 10.00 5.90 -17.37
C ILE A 34 11.06 5.16 -18.19
N VAL A 35 11.12 5.39 -19.51
CA VAL A 35 12.19 4.87 -20.39
C VAL A 35 13.56 5.33 -19.89
N GLU A 36 13.70 6.61 -19.59
CA GLU A 36 14.95 7.21 -19.09
C GLU A 36 15.32 6.67 -17.70
N ALA A 37 14.35 6.56 -16.78
CA ALA A 37 14.58 6.02 -15.44
C ALA A 37 14.96 4.53 -15.42
N CYS A 38 14.45 3.76 -16.40
CA CYS A 38 14.73 2.33 -16.54
C CYS A 38 16.01 2.03 -17.32
N ASP A 39 16.59 3.02 -18.01
CA ASP A 39 17.68 2.83 -18.98
C ASP A 39 17.40 1.66 -19.97
N ILE A 40 16.22 1.71 -20.60
CA ILE A 40 15.80 0.73 -21.62
C ILE A 40 15.40 1.42 -22.91
N SER A 41 15.29 0.66 -24.01
CA SER A 41 14.72 1.21 -25.23
C SER A 41 13.23 1.46 -25.09
N ARG A 42 12.70 2.42 -25.87
CA ARG A 42 11.25 2.67 -25.96
C ARG A 42 10.50 1.38 -26.31
N GLY A 43 10.90 0.67 -27.37
CA GLY A 43 10.28 -0.61 -27.73
C GLY A 43 10.35 -1.67 -26.61
N GLY A 44 11.40 -1.63 -25.79
CA GLY A 44 11.54 -2.47 -24.60
C GLY A 44 10.48 -2.21 -23.54
N LEU A 45 10.17 -0.94 -23.23
CA LEU A 45 9.11 -0.58 -22.29
C LEU A 45 7.72 -0.95 -22.85
N TYR A 46 7.44 -0.57 -24.10
CA TYR A 46 6.14 -0.81 -24.76
C TYR A 46 5.80 -2.29 -24.94
N ARG A 47 6.79 -3.19 -24.82
CA ARG A 47 6.55 -4.64 -24.77
C ARG A 47 5.85 -5.07 -23.48
N TYR A 48 6.04 -4.35 -22.37
CA TYR A 48 5.49 -4.69 -21.07
C TYR A 48 4.27 -3.88 -20.70
N TYR A 49 4.28 -2.58 -21.03
CA TYR A 49 3.20 -1.66 -20.71
C TYR A 49 3.00 -0.64 -21.83
N GLY A 50 1.76 -0.43 -22.25
CA GLY A 50 1.36 0.47 -23.32
C GLY A 50 1.15 1.92 -22.89
N SER A 51 1.01 2.20 -21.59
CA SER A 51 0.75 3.55 -21.08
C SER A 51 1.21 3.76 -19.64
N THR A 52 1.37 5.02 -19.23
CA THR A 52 1.64 5.39 -17.83
C THR A 52 0.50 4.97 -16.91
N ARG A 53 -0.76 5.05 -17.36
CA ARG A 53 -1.93 4.52 -16.66
C ARG A 53 -1.81 3.03 -16.38
N GLU A 54 -1.44 2.24 -17.38
CA GLU A 54 -1.26 0.78 -17.21
C GLU A 54 -0.16 0.46 -16.20
N ILE A 55 0.97 1.18 -16.26
CA ILE A 55 2.07 1.03 -15.29
C ILE A 55 1.61 1.39 -13.88
N PHE A 56 0.87 2.49 -13.74
CA PHE A 56 0.37 2.96 -12.46
C PHE A 56 -0.63 1.97 -11.85
N LEU A 57 -1.60 1.47 -12.62
CA LEU A 57 -2.53 0.45 -12.14
C LEU A 57 -1.82 -0.87 -11.79
N ALA A 58 -0.79 -1.26 -12.54
CA ALA A 58 0.02 -2.43 -12.24
C ALA A 58 0.82 -2.26 -10.93
N LEU A 59 1.29 -1.05 -10.62
CA LEU A 59 1.90 -0.72 -9.32
C LEU A 59 0.89 -0.93 -8.19
N PHE A 60 -0.33 -0.39 -8.33
CA PHE A 60 -1.40 -0.54 -7.35
C PHE A 60 -1.73 -2.01 -7.04
N GLN A 61 -1.85 -2.82 -8.08
CA GLN A 61 -2.14 -4.25 -7.96
C GLN A 61 -0.98 -5.03 -7.33
N ARG A 62 0.27 -4.73 -7.73
CA ARG A 62 1.45 -5.37 -7.15
C ARG A 62 1.54 -5.09 -5.65
N ASP A 63 1.37 -3.84 -5.24
CA ASP A 63 1.53 -3.43 -3.85
C ASP A 63 0.48 -4.08 -2.94
N ALA A 64 -0.78 -4.16 -3.41
CA ALA A 64 -1.83 -4.87 -2.72
C ALA A 64 -1.51 -6.37 -2.57
N LYS A 65 -1.04 -7.00 -3.66
CA LYS A 65 -0.67 -8.41 -3.66
C LYS A 65 0.50 -8.72 -2.73
N GLU A 66 1.56 -7.91 -2.76
CA GLU A 66 2.74 -8.12 -1.92
C GLU A 66 2.43 -7.99 -0.42
N GLU A 67 1.56 -7.06 -0.02
CA GLU A 67 1.14 -6.96 1.39
C GLU A 67 0.29 -8.16 1.81
N LEU A 68 -0.64 -8.60 0.96
CA LEU A 68 -1.43 -9.80 1.23
C LEU A 68 -0.54 -11.03 1.40
N GLU A 69 0.38 -11.28 0.46
CA GLU A 69 1.32 -12.40 0.53
C GLU A 69 2.18 -12.35 1.80
N ARG A 70 2.62 -11.16 2.24
CA ARG A 70 3.35 -11.00 3.50
C ARG A 70 2.54 -11.45 4.71
N VAL A 71 1.24 -11.16 4.74
CA VAL A 71 0.34 -11.56 5.83
C VAL A 71 0.05 -13.05 5.78
N GLU A 72 -0.26 -13.58 4.60
CA GLU A 72 -0.50 -15.02 4.39
C GLU A 72 0.69 -15.87 4.84
N VAL A 73 1.91 -15.49 4.44
CA VAL A 73 3.14 -16.16 4.87
C VAL A 73 3.30 -16.10 6.39
N ALA A 74 3.09 -14.94 7.01
CA ALA A 74 3.25 -14.80 8.45
C ALA A 74 2.23 -15.62 9.26
N ILE A 75 0.99 -15.74 8.76
CA ILE A 75 -0.03 -16.62 9.35
C ILE A 75 0.37 -18.09 9.16
N TRP A 76 0.86 -18.47 7.98
CA TRP A 76 1.31 -19.83 7.68
C TRP A 76 2.52 -20.24 8.54
N GLU A 77 3.43 -19.33 8.83
CA GLU A 77 4.55 -19.50 9.77
C GLU A 77 4.11 -19.45 11.25
N GLU A 78 2.82 -19.40 11.52
CA GLU A 78 2.20 -19.35 12.85
C GLU A 78 2.70 -18.21 13.75
N MET A 79 3.17 -17.10 13.16
CA MET A 79 3.52 -15.89 13.91
C MET A 79 2.33 -15.42 14.76
N SER A 80 2.61 -14.70 15.86
CA SER A 80 1.54 -14.12 16.67
C SER A 80 0.76 -13.10 15.86
N ALA A 81 -0.56 -13.08 15.99
CA ALA A 81 -1.40 -12.08 15.30
C ALA A 81 -0.99 -10.66 15.70
N ARG A 82 -0.56 -10.51 16.96
CA ARG A 82 0.01 -9.27 17.50
C ARG A 82 1.21 -8.81 16.68
N ASP A 83 2.20 -9.67 16.46
CA ASP A 83 3.42 -9.32 15.71
C ASP A 83 3.12 -9.01 14.24
N ILE A 84 2.20 -9.74 13.61
CA ILE A 84 1.79 -9.50 12.23
C ILE A 84 1.17 -8.10 12.11
N LEU A 85 0.20 -7.79 12.98
CA LEU A 85 -0.47 -6.48 12.98
C LEU A 85 0.52 -5.35 13.29
N PHE A 86 1.37 -5.52 14.30
CA PHE A 86 2.37 -4.50 14.64
C PHE A 86 3.37 -4.27 13.51
N SER A 87 3.79 -5.34 12.83
CA SER A 87 4.70 -5.23 11.69
C SER A 87 4.05 -4.45 10.55
N TYR A 88 2.78 -4.72 10.24
CA TYR A 88 2.02 -3.95 9.26
C TYR A 88 1.90 -2.47 9.66
N MET A 89 1.45 -2.19 10.88
CA MET A 89 1.26 -0.83 11.39
C MET A 89 2.56 -0.04 11.44
N LYS A 90 3.67 -0.69 11.82
CA LYS A 90 5.00 -0.10 11.83
C LYS A 90 5.44 0.31 10.43
N ARG A 91 5.19 -0.51 9.40
CA ARG A 91 5.50 -0.15 8.00
C ARG A 91 4.72 1.09 7.55
N GLN A 92 3.42 1.15 7.86
CA GLN A 92 2.59 2.32 7.54
C GLN A 92 3.10 3.58 8.23
N LYS A 93 3.43 3.49 9.52
CA LYS A 93 4.00 4.60 10.28
C LYS A 93 5.35 5.07 9.72
N CYS A 94 6.28 4.15 9.42
CA CYS A 94 7.58 4.50 8.85
C CYS A 94 7.43 5.21 7.50
N ALA A 95 6.48 4.80 6.66
CA ALA A 95 6.18 5.49 5.40
C ALA A 95 5.76 6.95 5.64
N PHE A 96 4.95 7.21 6.68
CA PHE A 96 4.52 8.58 7.02
C PHE A 96 5.65 9.48 7.53
N GLU A 97 6.64 8.89 8.22
CA GLU A 97 7.76 9.65 8.80
C GLU A 97 8.87 9.94 7.79
N GLN A 98 9.16 9.00 6.90
CA GLN A 98 10.29 9.07 5.97
C GLN A 98 9.94 9.76 4.65
N GLU A 99 8.72 9.58 4.16
CA GLU A 99 8.32 10.03 2.82
C GLU A 99 7.05 10.87 2.92
N ARG A 100 7.19 12.19 3.16
CA ARG A 100 6.03 13.10 3.13
C ARG A 100 5.33 13.15 1.77
N THR A 101 6.01 12.72 0.71
CA THR A 101 5.43 12.51 -0.62
C THR A 101 5.43 11.02 -0.89
N THR A 102 4.26 10.38 -0.80
CA THR A 102 4.09 8.96 -1.11
C THR A 102 3.41 8.79 -2.46
N LEU A 103 3.40 7.56 -2.98
CA LEU A 103 2.60 7.20 -4.14
C LEU A 103 1.11 7.54 -3.96
N SER A 104 0.63 7.64 -2.71
CA SER A 104 -0.74 7.99 -2.37
C SER A 104 -1.19 9.33 -2.96
N ASN A 105 -0.33 10.36 -2.99
CA ASN A 105 -0.72 11.66 -3.56
C ASN A 105 -1.02 11.54 -5.06
N ALA A 106 -0.12 10.88 -5.81
CA ALA A 106 -0.31 10.58 -7.22
C ALA A 106 -1.56 9.70 -7.44
N ALA A 107 -1.88 8.82 -6.49
CA ALA A 107 -3.05 7.96 -6.53
C ALA A 107 -4.35 8.75 -6.41
N TYR A 108 -4.44 9.61 -5.39
CA TYR A 108 -5.62 10.45 -5.18
C TYR A 108 -5.83 11.38 -6.37
N GLU A 109 -4.78 12.03 -6.88
CA GLU A 109 -4.83 12.81 -8.12
C GLU A 109 -5.41 11.97 -9.28
N PHE A 110 -4.80 10.81 -9.55
CA PHE A 110 -5.23 9.91 -10.61
C PHE A 110 -6.71 9.49 -10.49
N PHE A 111 -7.13 8.97 -9.34
CA PHE A 111 -8.49 8.45 -9.17
C PHE A 111 -9.55 9.56 -9.07
N LEU A 112 -9.19 10.77 -8.62
CA LEU A 112 -10.10 11.90 -8.67
C LEU A 112 -10.38 12.32 -10.11
N GLU A 113 -9.34 12.35 -10.96
CA GLU A 113 -9.43 12.72 -12.39
C GLU A 113 -9.97 11.60 -13.29
N ASN A 114 -9.90 10.33 -12.86
CA ASN A 114 -10.34 9.16 -13.63
C ASN A 114 -11.44 8.37 -12.87
N PRO A 115 -12.72 8.84 -12.87
CA PRO A 115 -13.79 8.22 -12.09
C PRO A 115 -14.04 6.74 -12.40
N ASP A 116 -13.89 6.34 -13.67
CA ASP A 116 -14.08 4.95 -14.11
C ASP A 116 -13.05 4.00 -13.48
N ASP A 117 -11.89 4.53 -13.08
CA ASP A 117 -10.83 3.77 -12.42
C ASP A 117 -11.00 3.65 -10.90
N ARG A 118 -11.93 4.40 -10.29
CA ARG A 118 -12.16 4.35 -8.83
C ARG A 118 -12.58 2.98 -8.34
N VAL A 119 -13.13 2.13 -9.21
CA VAL A 119 -13.40 0.72 -8.89
C VAL A 119 -12.13 -0.03 -8.45
N ILE A 120 -10.96 0.35 -8.98
CA ILE A 120 -9.68 -0.25 -8.63
C ILE A 120 -9.23 0.24 -7.24
N PHE A 121 -9.41 1.52 -6.94
CA PHE A 121 -9.14 2.06 -5.61
C PHE A 121 -10.07 1.42 -4.56
N GLN A 122 -11.35 1.26 -4.88
CA GLN A 122 -12.32 0.56 -4.03
C GLN A 122 -11.89 -0.89 -3.78
N TRP A 123 -11.53 -1.63 -4.84
CA TRP A 123 -11.04 -3.00 -4.73
C TRP A 123 -9.80 -3.09 -3.82
N GLN A 124 -8.87 -2.16 -3.92
CA GLN A 124 -7.68 -2.12 -3.06
C GLN A 124 -8.06 -1.84 -1.60
N PHE A 125 -8.96 -0.88 -1.35
CA PHE A 125 -9.45 -0.58 0.00
C PHE A 125 -10.16 -1.78 0.64
N ASP A 126 -11.01 -2.46 -0.13
CA ASP A 126 -11.71 -3.67 0.32
C ASP A 126 -10.70 -4.78 0.62
N GLY A 127 -9.69 -4.97 -0.24
CA GLY A 127 -8.62 -5.94 -0.02
C GLY A 127 -7.80 -5.68 1.24
N ILE A 128 -7.42 -4.42 1.51
CA ILE A 128 -6.72 -4.04 2.74
C ILE A 128 -7.60 -4.29 3.97
N SER A 129 -8.87 -3.90 3.89
CA SER A 129 -9.83 -4.09 4.99
C SER A 129 -10.01 -5.58 5.29
N GLU A 130 -10.06 -6.41 4.26
CA GLU A 130 -10.21 -7.85 4.40
C GLU A 130 -8.96 -8.52 4.96
N MET A 131 -7.77 -8.18 4.44
CA MET A 131 -6.49 -8.65 4.98
C MET A 131 -6.34 -8.27 6.47
N LEU A 132 -6.70 -7.05 6.86
CA LEU A 132 -6.68 -6.63 8.27
C LEU A 132 -7.69 -7.42 9.10
N ARG A 133 -8.90 -7.69 8.57
CA ARG A 133 -9.90 -8.53 9.23
C ARG A 133 -9.35 -9.94 9.49
N GLU A 134 -8.67 -10.53 8.52
CA GLU A 134 -8.07 -11.86 8.65
C GLU A 134 -7.03 -11.93 9.77
N ILE A 135 -6.15 -10.92 9.90
CA ILE A 135 -5.19 -10.82 11.00
C ILE A 135 -5.92 -10.75 12.36
N LEU A 136 -6.95 -9.89 12.46
CA LEU A 136 -7.69 -9.71 13.70
C LEU A 136 -8.45 -10.98 14.09
N GLU A 137 -9.10 -11.65 13.14
CA GLU A 137 -9.80 -12.91 13.39
C GLU A 137 -8.86 -14.04 13.77
N TYR A 138 -7.70 -14.10 13.12
CA TYR A 138 -6.66 -15.03 13.51
C TYR A 138 -6.22 -14.81 14.96
N GLY A 139 -6.03 -13.56 15.39
CA GLY A 139 -5.73 -13.23 16.77
C GLY A 139 -6.86 -13.56 17.76
N VAL A 140 -8.12 -13.31 17.40
CA VAL A 140 -9.28 -13.72 18.21
C VAL A 140 -9.34 -15.25 18.36
N ARG A 141 -9.11 -16.00 17.27
CA ARG A 141 -9.06 -17.48 17.31
C ARG A 141 -7.94 -18.01 18.19
N LYS A 142 -6.77 -17.34 18.19
CA LYS A 142 -5.65 -17.67 19.09
C LYS A 142 -5.84 -17.17 20.53
N GLY A 143 -6.89 -16.38 20.80
CA GLY A 143 -7.12 -15.76 22.10
C GLY A 143 -6.17 -14.61 22.42
N GLU A 144 -5.46 -14.07 21.42
CA GLU A 144 -4.53 -12.93 21.58
C GLU A 144 -5.24 -11.58 21.69
N PHE A 145 -6.46 -11.49 21.14
CA PHE A 145 -7.27 -10.27 21.09
C PHE A 145 -8.68 -10.53 21.61
N VAL A 146 -9.24 -9.55 22.33
CA VAL A 146 -10.65 -9.51 22.70
C VAL A 146 -11.35 -8.40 21.92
N LEU A 147 -11.81 -8.74 20.71
CA LEU A 147 -12.47 -7.81 19.79
C LEU A 147 -13.81 -8.38 19.32
N PRO A 148 -14.95 -7.73 19.63
CA PRO A 148 -16.27 -8.26 19.30
C PRO A 148 -16.65 -8.11 17.81
N ASP A 149 -16.08 -7.13 17.10
CA ASP A 149 -16.34 -6.91 15.67
C ASP A 149 -15.03 -6.62 14.92
N THR A 150 -14.38 -7.70 14.47
CA THR A 150 -13.13 -7.65 13.70
C THR A 150 -13.29 -6.92 12.38
N ALA A 151 -14.44 -7.08 11.70
CA ALA A 151 -14.68 -6.48 10.40
C ALA A 151 -14.84 -4.95 10.50
N ALA A 152 -15.60 -4.46 11.48
CA ALA A 152 -15.72 -3.02 11.71
C ALA A 152 -14.39 -2.41 12.14
N PHE A 153 -13.64 -3.08 13.01
CA PHE A 153 -12.34 -2.60 13.45
C PHE A 153 -11.32 -2.57 12.29
N ALA A 154 -11.30 -3.60 11.44
CA ALA A 154 -10.44 -3.63 10.25
C ALA A 154 -10.74 -2.48 9.28
N ARG A 155 -12.01 -2.21 8.99
CA ARG A 155 -12.41 -1.04 8.17
C ARG A 155 -11.97 0.27 8.81
N HIS A 156 -12.09 0.40 10.13
CA HIS A 156 -11.63 1.59 10.85
C HIS A 156 -10.10 1.77 10.73
N LEU A 157 -9.32 0.70 10.88
CA LEU A 157 -7.88 0.72 10.67
C LEU A 157 -7.52 1.18 9.25
N ALA A 158 -8.17 0.62 8.22
CA ALA A 158 -7.94 0.99 6.82
C ALA A 158 -8.28 2.47 6.54
N LEU A 159 -9.43 2.95 7.03
CA LEU A 159 -9.83 4.36 6.89
C LEU A 159 -8.86 5.31 7.60
N PHE A 160 -8.40 4.95 8.79
CA PHE A 160 -7.41 5.72 9.53
C PHE A 160 -6.12 5.88 8.73
N ILE A 161 -5.58 4.78 8.20
CA ILE A 161 -4.35 4.78 7.38
C ILE A 161 -4.52 5.67 6.15
N ASN A 162 -5.63 5.50 5.40
CA ASN A 162 -5.93 6.31 4.22
C ASN A 162 -6.05 7.81 4.56
N SER A 163 -6.69 8.13 5.68
CA SER A 163 -6.82 9.52 6.15
C SER A 163 -5.46 10.13 6.51
N MET A 164 -4.57 9.37 7.16
CA MET A 164 -3.22 9.85 7.48
C MET A 164 -2.40 10.07 6.21
N GLN A 165 -2.44 9.14 5.26
CA GLN A 165 -1.76 9.26 3.96
C GLN A 165 -2.13 10.55 3.23
N LEU A 166 -3.41 10.91 3.24
CA LEU A 166 -3.90 12.12 2.55
C LEU A 166 -3.62 13.41 3.34
N SER A 167 -3.76 13.37 4.66
CA SER A 167 -3.71 14.57 5.52
C SER A 167 -2.29 15.00 5.92
N LEU A 168 -1.40 14.06 6.22
CA LEU A 168 -0.06 14.37 6.73
C LEU A 168 0.83 15.20 5.76
N PRO A 169 0.78 14.99 4.42
CA PRO A 169 1.50 15.86 3.49
C PRO A 169 1.06 17.33 3.56
N LEU A 170 -0.18 17.58 3.98
CA LEU A 170 -0.79 18.92 4.05
C LEU A 170 -0.66 19.55 5.45
N LEU A 171 -0.18 18.81 6.44
CA LEU A 171 -0.14 19.23 7.84
C LEU A 171 1.30 19.26 8.37
N ASN A 172 1.60 20.26 9.21
CA ASN A 172 2.81 20.21 10.03
C ASN A 172 2.56 19.34 11.27
N PHE A 173 2.46 18.04 11.07
CA PHE A 173 2.15 17.08 12.13
C PHE A 173 3.42 16.29 12.51
N PRO A 174 3.97 16.48 13.74
CA PRO A 174 5.28 15.93 14.10
C PRO A 174 5.20 14.43 14.43
N GLY A 175 6.30 13.69 14.19
CA GLY A 175 6.40 12.24 14.40
C GLY A 175 5.85 11.73 15.74
N PRO A 176 6.18 12.35 16.90
CA PRO A 176 5.62 11.92 18.19
C PRO A 176 4.07 11.96 18.26
N ARG A 177 3.43 12.87 17.50
CA ARG A 177 1.97 12.93 17.41
C ARG A 177 1.41 11.84 16.49
N ILE A 178 2.15 11.42 15.47
CA ILE A 178 1.81 10.27 14.63
C ILE A 178 1.82 9.00 15.50
N GLU A 179 2.89 8.79 16.26
CA GLU A 179 3.00 7.67 17.21
C GLU A 179 1.80 7.63 18.18
N GLU A 180 1.45 8.77 18.75
CA GLU A 180 0.30 8.92 19.65
C GLU A 180 -0.99 8.40 18.98
N GLN A 181 -1.24 8.74 17.70
CA GLN A 181 -2.45 8.29 17.01
C GLN A 181 -2.48 6.77 16.81
N PHE A 182 -1.35 6.16 16.41
CA PHE A 182 -1.26 4.70 16.28
C PHE A 182 -1.45 3.99 17.64
N GLY A 183 -0.88 4.54 18.71
CA GLY A 183 -1.05 4.02 20.07
C GLY A 183 -2.51 4.06 20.54
N LEU A 184 -3.21 5.16 20.27
CA LEU A 184 -4.64 5.30 20.58
C LEU A 184 -5.49 4.32 19.79
N LEU A 185 -5.21 4.19 18.49
CA LEU A 185 -5.93 3.28 17.60
C LEU A 185 -5.78 1.82 18.03
N LEU A 186 -4.58 1.40 18.39
CA LEU A 186 -4.28 0.00 18.76
C LEU A 186 -4.57 -0.33 20.23
N ARG A 187 -5.01 0.64 21.04
CA ARG A 187 -5.29 0.44 22.47
C ARG A 187 -6.26 -0.72 22.77
N PRO A 188 -7.36 -0.93 22.02
CA PRO A 188 -8.27 -2.07 22.27
C PRO A 188 -7.58 -3.42 22.15
N ILE A 189 -6.57 -3.51 21.28
CA ILE A 189 -5.78 -4.72 21.03
C ILE A 189 -4.68 -4.88 22.09
N LEU A 190 -4.06 -3.78 22.48
CA LEU A 190 -2.98 -3.76 23.47
C LEU A 190 -3.43 -4.03 24.90
N ALA A 191 -4.69 -3.69 25.22
CA ALA A 191 -5.27 -3.91 26.54
C ALA A 191 -5.91 -5.30 26.73
N SER A 192 -5.96 -6.09 25.65
CA SER A 192 -6.30 -7.53 25.67
C SER A 192 -5.06 -8.35 26.00
#